data_AF-A0A7Y3HBI9-F1
#
_entry.id   AF-A0A7Y3HBI9-F1
#
_cell.length_a   1.000
_cell.length_b   1.000
_cell.length_c   1.000
_cell.angle_alpha   90.00
_cell.angle_beta   90.00
_cell.angle_gamma   90.00
#
_symmetry.space_group_name_H-M   'P 1'
#
loop_
_entity.id
_entity.type
_entity.pdbx_description
1 polymer ?
#
loop_
_entity_poly.entity_id
_entity_poly.type
_entity_poly.pdbx_seq_one_letter_code
_entity_poly.pdbx_strand_id
1 'polypeptide(L)'
;MKRFAVFCLLVLAMPLSGHADACGQLDELWWMAGNWETTSPSSRVTEQWIRVSPDTAEGLGQVFDLESGAVRSSETMRLVAMSGEVFFIAKVAHNDVPVAFKLTSCEGDTAVFENPDHDFPTRIAYQLEGDDRLTADVRGPDGQGFELHFTAAPPVRPKRISLTFDDAPRADSQRFSGIERTQRLIDALEAADVPPALFFSRSKGIDVEGDARMRMYSLAGHYIGNHSHTHQRPARLGAEAYLEDVKIAHDKLVRYPTFVPLYRYPFLDEGRDVETRDRLRTGLARLGYSNGYVTVDNYDWYMDNLLQQALETGHAVDYGRLGEIYVDVMMQAVRFYDAIANDRLRLAPAHVLLLHENDLAALYIGDLVNALRNEGWTIIDALEAYQDPIASKVPDTVFNGQGRVAAIAEAQGTPRRDLVHPLEDEQALERLLETNDIFGTRAQEVIKYPK
;
A
#
# COMPACT_ATOMS: atom_id res chain seq x y z
N MET A 1 -16.28 3.31 83.58
CA MET A 1 -14.81 3.24 83.36
C MET A 1 -14.57 2.27 82.21
N LYS A 2 -14.00 2.79 81.11
CA LYS A 2 -13.91 2.12 79.80
C LYS A 2 -12.75 1.11 79.79
N ARG A 3 -12.99 -0.11 79.28
CA ARG A 3 -11.98 -1.16 79.09
C ARG A 3 -11.30 -0.96 77.72
N PHE A 4 -9.97 -0.87 77.72
CA PHE A 4 -9.15 -0.92 76.51
C PHE A 4 -8.94 -2.38 76.09
N ALA A 5 -9.24 -2.70 74.83
CA ALA A 5 -8.83 -3.94 74.19
C ALA A 5 -7.71 -3.60 73.19
N VAL A 6 -6.56 -4.23 73.38
CA VAL A 6 -5.40 -4.16 72.48
C VAL A 6 -5.63 -5.16 71.36
N PHE A 7 -5.64 -4.70 70.11
CA PHE A 7 -5.75 -5.55 68.92
C PHE A 7 -4.35 -5.77 68.35
N CYS A 8 -3.82 -6.99 68.46
CA CYS A 8 -2.59 -7.41 67.79
C CYS A 8 -2.87 -7.58 66.28
N LEU A 9 -2.20 -6.79 65.45
CA LEU A 9 -2.22 -6.91 64.00
C LEU A 9 -1.24 -8.03 63.59
N LEU A 10 -1.75 -9.19 63.18
CA LEU A 10 -0.97 -10.23 62.52
C LEU A 10 -0.72 -9.80 61.07
N VAL A 11 0.53 -9.50 60.71
CA VAL A 11 0.95 -9.30 59.32
C VAL A 11 1.24 -10.67 58.72
N LEU A 12 0.35 -11.13 57.85
CA LEU A 12 0.53 -12.34 57.05
C LEU A 12 1.46 -12.00 55.88
N ALA A 13 2.72 -12.46 55.93
CA ALA A 13 3.63 -12.35 54.79
C ALA A 13 3.18 -13.33 53.70
N MET A 14 2.61 -12.82 52.61
CA MET A 14 2.41 -13.59 51.38
C MET A 14 3.76 -13.70 50.66
N PRO A 15 4.18 -14.90 50.22
CA PRO A 15 5.32 -15.01 49.32
C PRO A 15 4.93 -14.44 47.96
N LEU A 16 5.62 -13.40 47.51
CA LEU A 16 5.64 -13.03 46.10
C LEU A 16 6.43 -14.12 45.36
N SER A 17 5.71 -15.06 44.76
CA SER A 17 6.29 -16.04 43.86
C SER A 17 5.40 -16.10 42.62
N GLY A 18 5.91 -15.56 41.53
CA GLY A 18 5.22 -15.49 40.25
C GLY A 18 5.92 -14.55 39.27
N HIS A 19 7.23 -14.76 39.03
CA HIS A 19 7.77 -14.42 37.72
C HIS A 19 7.27 -15.55 36.82
N ALA A 20 6.21 -15.30 36.06
CA ALA A 20 5.86 -16.19 34.95
C ALA A 20 7.09 -16.27 34.02
N ASP A 21 7.45 -17.46 33.56
CA ASP A 21 8.58 -17.68 32.66
C ASP A 21 8.45 -16.72 31.46
N ALA A 22 9.37 -15.75 31.36
CA ALA A 22 9.34 -14.72 30.32
C ALA A 22 9.38 -15.32 28.90
N CYS A 23 9.88 -16.55 28.75
CA CYS A 23 10.03 -17.24 27.47
C CYS A 23 8.89 -18.21 27.12
N GLY A 24 7.73 -18.09 27.77
CA GLY A 24 6.57 -18.94 27.49
C GLY A 24 5.66 -18.46 26.35
N GLN A 25 5.93 -17.28 25.78
CA GLN A 25 5.08 -16.62 24.77
C GLN A 25 5.94 -16.07 23.63
N LEU A 26 5.34 -15.88 22.44
CA LEU A 26 6.06 -15.34 21.28
C LEU A 26 6.18 -13.81 21.28
N ASP A 27 5.50 -13.08 22.17
CA ASP A 27 5.56 -11.62 22.19
C ASP A 27 6.99 -11.08 22.38
N GLU A 28 7.84 -11.83 23.09
CA GLU A 28 9.27 -11.51 23.29
C GLU A 28 10.16 -11.82 22.07
N LEU A 29 9.61 -12.36 20.98
CA LEU A 29 10.36 -12.76 19.77
C LEU A 29 9.97 -11.97 18.53
N TRP A 30 9.07 -10.98 18.64
CA TRP A 30 8.59 -10.22 17.48
C TRP A 30 9.64 -9.33 16.80
N TRP A 31 10.77 -9.08 17.46
CA TRP A 31 11.94 -8.47 16.83
C TRP A 31 12.56 -9.34 15.73
N MET A 32 12.31 -10.66 15.71
CA MET A 32 12.75 -11.54 14.61
C MET A 32 11.91 -11.35 13.34
N ALA A 33 10.68 -10.82 13.46
CA ALA A 33 9.77 -10.68 12.34
C ALA A 33 10.31 -9.69 11.31
N GLY A 34 10.40 -10.11 10.05
CA GLY A 34 11.05 -9.32 9.04
C GLY A 34 11.51 -10.15 7.85
N ASN A 35 12.28 -9.53 6.98
CA ASN A 35 12.97 -10.18 5.89
C ASN A 35 14.43 -9.84 6.09
N TRP A 36 15.28 -10.82 5.88
CA TRP A 36 16.67 -10.81 6.26
C TRP A 36 17.44 -11.38 5.10
N GLU A 37 18.51 -10.72 4.67
CA GLU A 37 19.35 -11.24 3.60
C GLU A 37 20.82 -11.08 3.91
N THR A 38 21.61 -12.00 3.38
CA THR A 38 23.07 -11.92 3.40
C THR A 38 23.61 -12.47 2.09
N THR A 39 24.71 -11.89 1.61
CA THR A 39 25.28 -12.25 0.31
C THR A 39 26.75 -12.61 0.48
N SER A 40 27.13 -13.77 -0.07
CA SER A 40 28.51 -14.18 -0.28
C SER A 40 28.89 -14.02 -1.76
N PRO A 41 30.17 -14.17 -2.15
CA PRO A 41 30.57 -14.09 -3.55
C PRO A 41 29.85 -15.07 -4.50
N SER A 42 29.26 -16.15 -3.99
CA SER A 42 28.65 -17.21 -4.81
C SER A 42 27.20 -17.51 -4.47
N SER A 43 26.65 -16.93 -3.40
CA SER A 43 25.30 -17.21 -2.95
C SER A 43 24.65 -16.01 -2.29
N ARG A 44 23.33 -15.92 -2.42
CA ARG A 44 22.48 -15.05 -1.60
C ARG A 44 21.64 -15.93 -0.69
N VAL A 45 21.60 -15.63 0.60
CA VAL A 45 20.74 -16.31 1.57
C VAL A 45 19.68 -15.32 2.02
N THR A 46 18.43 -15.76 2.02
CA THR A 46 17.30 -14.98 2.54
C THR A 46 16.60 -15.75 3.63
N GLU A 47 16.14 -15.04 4.64
CA GLU A 47 15.30 -15.57 5.71
C GLU A 47 14.14 -14.61 5.96
N GLN A 48 12.93 -15.13 6.02
CA GLN A 48 11.73 -14.35 6.28
C GLN A 48 11.02 -14.91 7.51
N TRP A 49 10.50 -14.03 8.37
CA TRP A 49 9.65 -14.36 9.50
C TRP A 49 8.36 -13.54 9.46
N ILE A 50 7.22 -14.23 9.43
CA ILE A 50 5.88 -13.64 9.38
C ILE A 50 5.11 -14.08 10.63
N ARG A 51 4.60 -13.10 11.38
CA ARG A 51 3.62 -13.36 12.45
C ARG A 51 2.30 -13.83 11.84
N VAL A 52 1.85 -15.03 12.23
CA VAL A 52 0.57 -15.60 11.78
C VAL A 52 -0.52 -15.40 12.83
N SER A 53 -0.17 -15.56 14.10
CA SER A 53 -1.07 -15.37 15.25
C SER A 53 -0.28 -14.92 16.49
N PRO A 54 -0.91 -14.70 17.65
CA PRO A 54 -0.18 -14.52 18.91
C PRO A 54 0.73 -15.70 19.28
N ASP A 55 0.36 -16.92 18.89
CA ASP A 55 1.03 -18.16 19.29
C ASP A 55 1.81 -18.83 18.14
N THR A 56 1.85 -18.22 16.95
CA THR A 56 2.54 -18.80 15.79
C THR A 56 3.17 -17.75 14.88
N ALA A 57 4.41 -18.00 14.49
CA ALA A 57 5.05 -17.37 13.33
C ALA A 57 5.49 -18.44 12.33
N GLU A 58 5.51 -18.08 11.05
CA GLU A 58 6.05 -18.91 9.97
C GLU A 58 7.29 -18.25 9.40
N GLY A 59 8.28 -19.08 9.05
CA GLY A 59 9.53 -18.63 8.46
C GLY A 59 9.90 -19.42 7.21
N LEU A 60 10.67 -18.77 6.33
CA LEU A 60 11.18 -19.35 5.10
C LEU A 60 12.64 -18.94 4.90
N GLY A 61 13.54 -19.91 4.91
CA GLY A 61 14.94 -19.77 4.54
C GLY A 61 15.17 -20.26 3.11
N GLN A 62 15.93 -19.51 2.32
CA GLN A 62 16.32 -19.91 0.95
C GLN A 62 17.76 -19.54 0.66
N VAL A 63 18.48 -20.44 -0.01
CA VAL A 63 19.83 -20.20 -0.54
C VAL A 63 19.74 -20.16 -2.05
N PHE A 64 20.12 -19.03 -2.63
CA PHE A 64 20.18 -18.81 -4.07
C PHE A 64 21.62 -18.91 -4.57
N ASP A 65 21.77 -19.50 -5.74
CA ASP A 65 22.95 -19.35 -6.58
C ASP A 65 23.01 -17.91 -7.12
N LEU A 66 24.11 -17.19 -6.90
CA LEU A 66 24.17 -15.76 -7.24
C LEU A 66 24.28 -15.51 -8.75
N GLU A 67 24.83 -16.45 -9.52
CA GLU A 67 25.04 -16.31 -10.96
C GLU A 67 23.77 -16.64 -11.75
N SER A 68 23.13 -17.75 -11.42
CA SER A 68 21.93 -18.24 -12.11
C SER A 68 20.61 -17.77 -11.48
N GLY A 69 20.62 -17.31 -10.23
CA GLY A 69 19.41 -16.97 -9.48
C GLY A 69 18.58 -18.18 -9.01
N ALA A 70 19.04 -19.41 -9.25
CA ALA A 70 18.32 -20.62 -8.90
C ALA A 70 18.35 -20.89 -7.39
N VAL A 71 17.24 -21.40 -6.83
CA VAL A 71 17.18 -21.87 -5.44
C VAL A 71 17.98 -23.18 -5.31
N ARG A 72 19.07 -23.14 -4.56
CA ARG A 72 19.91 -24.31 -4.23
C ARG A 72 19.33 -25.14 -3.10
N SER A 73 18.77 -24.47 -2.09
CA SER A 73 18.11 -25.11 -0.96
C SER A 73 17.03 -24.20 -0.36
N SER A 74 16.10 -24.81 0.36
CA SER A 74 15.06 -24.10 1.10
C SER A 74 14.75 -24.84 2.40
N GLU A 75 14.35 -24.06 3.39
CA GLU A 75 13.95 -24.49 4.72
C GLU A 75 12.65 -23.78 5.11
N THR A 76 11.65 -24.53 5.57
CA THR A 76 10.44 -23.94 6.16
C THR A 76 10.54 -24.05 7.67
N MET A 77 10.22 -22.96 8.38
CA MET A 77 10.38 -22.85 9.82
C MET A 77 9.07 -22.38 10.47
N ARG A 78 8.91 -22.67 11.76
CA ARG A 78 7.82 -22.13 12.59
C ARG A 78 8.32 -21.81 13.98
N LEU A 79 7.82 -20.71 14.54
CA LEU A 79 7.82 -20.49 15.98
C LEU A 79 6.42 -20.82 16.49
N VAL A 80 6.32 -21.68 17.49
CA VAL A 80 5.02 -22.09 18.05
C VAL A 80 5.07 -22.01 19.57
N ALA A 81 4.17 -21.22 20.16
CA ALA A 81 3.88 -21.27 21.59
C ALA A 81 2.80 -22.33 21.85
N MET A 82 3.11 -23.32 22.68
CA MET A 82 2.15 -24.34 23.10
C MET A 82 2.42 -24.77 24.54
N SER A 83 1.36 -24.91 25.33
CA SER A 83 1.44 -25.37 26.73
C SER A 83 2.42 -24.57 27.61
N GLY A 84 2.59 -23.27 27.33
CA GLY A 84 3.51 -22.39 28.07
C GLY A 84 4.98 -22.52 27.68
N GLU A 85 5.28 -23.23 26.60
CA GLU A 85 6.63 -23.37 26.04
C GLU A 85 6.65 -22.87 24.59
N VAL A 86 7.80 -22.40 24.14
CA VAL A 86 8.02 -21.97 22.75
C VAL A 86 8.98 -22.92 22.05
N PHE A 87 8.66 -23.27 20.81
CA PHE A 87 9.49 -24.13 19.97
C PHE A 87 9.80 -23.48 18.62
N PHE A 88 11.05 -23.57 18.19
CA PHE A 88 11.47 -23.39 16.81
C PHE A 88 11.40 -24.73 16.10
N ILE A 89 10.66 -24.82 15.01
CA ILE A 89 10.43 -26.05 14.25
C ILE A 89 10.94 -25.86 12.84
N ALA A 90 11.97 -26.60 12.45
CA ALA A 90 12.59 -26.54 11.12
C ALA A 90 12.25 -27.78 10.28
N LYS A 91 12.02 -27.57 8.97
CA LYS A 91 11.86 -28.63 7.99
C LYS A 91 12.67 -28.29 6.73
N VAL A 92 13.66 -29.13 6.48
CA VAL A 92 14.49 -29.14 5.27
C VAL A 92 14.10 -30.31 4.37
N ALA A 93 14.47 -30.25 3.09
CA ALA A 93 14.09 -31.27 2.10
C ALA A 93 14.57 -32.69 2.45
N HIS A 94 15.73 -32.82 3.11
CA HIS A 94 16.37 -34.11 3.40
C HIS A 94 15.92 -34.76 4.72
N ASN A 95 15.12 -34.07 5.54
CA ASN A 95 14.54 -34.66 6.75
C ASN A 95 13.13 -35.16 6.48
N ASP A 96 12.77 -36.36 6.91
CA ASP A 96 11.41 -36.89 6.71
C ASP A 96 10.36 -36.12 7.54
N VAL A 97 10.75 -35.66 8.73
CA VAL A 97 9.89 -34.95 9.68
C VAL A 97 10.50 -33.62 10.11
N PRO A 98 9.69 -32.63 10.53
CA PRO A 98 10.21 -31.42 11.13
C PRO A 98 10.94 -31.70 12.46
N VAL A 99 11.99 -30.93 12.74
CA VAL A 99 12.79 -31.02 13.96
C VAL A 99 12.46 -29.83 14.84
N ALA A 100 12.15 -30.08 16.11
CA ALA A 100 11.82 -29.04 17.08
C ALA A 100 13.01 -28.74 18.00
N PHE A 101 13.20 -27.46 18.31
CA PHE A 101 14.17 -26.91 19.25
C PHE A 101 13.41 -26.07 20.27
N LYS A 102 13.58 -26.38 21.56
CA LYS A 102 12.88 -25.67 22.63
C LYS A 102 13.58 -24.34 22.91
N LEU A 103 12.83 -23.26 23.09
CA LEU A 103 13.37 -21.99 23.57
C LEU A 103 13.86 -22.17 25.02
N THR A 104 15.16 -22.00 25.23
CA THR A 104 15.80 -22.14 26.55
C THR A 104 16.25 -20.81 27.14
N SER A 105 16.38 -19.76 26.32
CA SER A 105 16.67 -18.40 26.77
C SER A 105 16.07 -17.36 25.82
N CYS A 106 15.53 -16.28 26.38
CA CYS A 106 15.07 -15.09 25.69
C CYS A 106 15.36 -13.87 26.57
N GLU A 107 16.32 -13.03 26.19
CA GLU A 107 16.72 -11.87 26.96
C GLU A 107 16.95 -10.69 26.02
N GLY A 108 16.14 -9.64 26.13
CA GLY A 108 16.16 -8.53 25.18
C GLY A 108 15.92 -9.02 23.76
N ASP A 109 16.82 -8.66 22.86
CA ASP A 109 16.76 -9.04 21.45
C ASP A 109 17.56 -10.31 21.13
N THR A 110 17.69 -11.20 22.11
CA THR A 110 18.36 -12.50 22.00
C THR A 110 17.38 -13.63 22.24
N ALA A 111 17.46 -14.69 21.42
CA ALA A 111 16.74 -15.94 21.65
C ALA A 111 17.64 -17.15 21.42
N VAL A 112 17.51 -18.20 22.23
CA VAL A 112 18.28 -19.44 22.12
C VAL A 112 17.34 -20.63 22.14
N PHE A 113 17.40 -21.44 21.08
CA PHE A 113 16.65 -22.66 20.91
C PHE A 113 17.58 -23.87 20.91
N GLU A 114 17.24 -24.90 21.68
CA GLU A 114 18.09 -26.07 21.86
C GLU A 114 17.33 -27.38 21.66
N ASN A 115 18.03 -28.35 21.08
CA ASN A 115 17.67 -29.76 21.03
C ASN A 115 18.97 -30.57 21.20
N PRO A 116 19.37 -30.87 22.45
CA PRO A 116 20.62 -31.58 22.73
C PRO A 116 20.70 -32.99 22.13
N ASP A 117 19.55 -33.59 21.79
CA ASP A 117 19.46 -34.95 21.25
C ASP A 117 19.56 -34.99 19.72
N HIS A 118 19.57 -33.84 19.04
CA HIS A 118 19.74 -33.75 17.59
C HIS A 118 21.21 -33.84 17.17
N ASP A 119 21.51 -34.30 15.96
CA ASP A 119 22.89 -34.55 15.50
C ASP A 119 23.60 -33.25 15.07
N PHE A 120 22.96 -32.46 14.22
CA PHE A 120 23.33 -31.08 13.91
C PHE A 120 22.16 -30.34 13.25
N PRO A 121 21.77 -29.14 13.72
CA PRO A 121 22.31 -28.43 14.88
C PRO A 121 21.75 -28.97 16.19
N THR A 122 22.38 -28.63 17.31
CA THR A 122 21.82 -28.81 18.68
C THR A 122 21.41 -27.49 19.31
N ARG A 123 21.90 -26.37 18.78
CA ARG A 123 21.59 -25.02 19.25
C ARG A 123 21.45 -24.04 18.08
N ILE A 124 20.41 -23.24 18.11
CA ILE A 124 20.13 -22.14 17.18
C ILE A 124 19.89 -20.89 18.03
N ALA A 125 20.68 -19.85 17.85
CA ALA A 125 20.50 -18.59 18.55
C ALA A 125 20.34 -17.42 17.59
N TYR A 126 19.43 -16.51 17.91
CA TYR A 126 19.21 -15.27 17.18
C TYR A 126 19.58 -14.08 18.05
N GLN A 127 20.16 -13.06 17.42
CA GLN A 127 20.44 -11.76 18.03
C GLN A 127 20.11 -10.66 17.03
N LEU A 128 19.24 -9.72 17.40
CA LEU A 128 19.10 -8.46 16.67
C LEU A 128 20.05 -7.40 17.23
N GLU A 129 20.77 -6.72 16.34
CA GLU A 129 21.65 -5.59 16.63
C GLU A 129 21.07 -4.32 15.99
N GLY A 130 20.59 -3.38 16.80
CA GLY A 130 19.87 -2.22 16.29
C GLY A 130 18.53 -2.63 15.67
N ASP A 131 18.18 -2.06 14.51
CA ASP A 131 16.87 -2.30 13.87
C ASP A 131 16.99 -3.04 12.53
N ASP A 132 18.21 -3.36 12.08
CA ASP A 132 18.47 -3.81 10.71
C ASP A 132 19.53 -4.90 10.55
N ARG A 133 20.09 -5.44 11.64
CA ARG A 133 21.08 -6.53 11.59
C ARG A 133 20.67 -7.70 12.46
N LEU A 134 20.41 -8.85 11.85
CA LEU A 134 20.06 -10.07 12.56
C LEU A 134 21.20 -11.08 12.39
N THR A 135 21.70 -11.63 13.49
CA THR A 135 22.65 -12.74 13.47
C THR A 135 21.95 -14.03 13.87
N ALA A 136 22.09 -15.07 13.05
CA ALA A 136 21.72 -16.44 13.39
C ALA A 136 22.98 -17.27 13.63
N ASP A 137 23.14 -17.78 14.85
CA ASP A 137 24.26 -18.61 15.31
C ASP A 137 23.82 -20.07 15.47
N VAL A 138 24.33 -20.94 14.61
CA VAL A 138 23.91 -22.34 14.51
C VAL A 138 25.07 -23.24 14.92
N ARG A 139 24.90 -24.02 15.99
CA ARG A 139 25.96 -24.85 16.60
C ARG A 139 25.54 -26.30 16.77
N GLY A 140 26.51 -27.19 16.60
CA GLY A 140 26.42 -28.62 16.90
C GLY A 140 26.87 -28.96 18.32
N PRO A 141 26.85 -30.26 18.68
CA PRO A 141 27.14 -30.73 20.03
C PRO A 141 28.58 -30.48 20.49
N ASP A 142 29.52 -30.33 19.56
CA ASP A 142 30.92 -30.03 19.82
C ASP A 142 31.23 -28.52 19.83
N GLY A 143 30.20 -27.67 19.68
CA GLY A 143 30.32 -26.22 19.59
C GLY A 143 30.76 -25.71 18.21
N GLN A 144 31.05 -26.60 17.24
CA GLN A 144 31.31 -26.18 15.88
C GLN A 144 30.01 -25.80 15.16
N GLY A 145 30.11 -24.93 14.17
CA GLY A 145 28.94 -24.45 13.44
C GLY A 145 29.26 -23.22 12.60
N PHE A 146 28.22 -22.44 12.32
CA PHE A 146 28.33 -21.24 11.48
C PHE A 146 27.45 -20.12 12.01
N GLU A 147 27.77 -18.91 11.57
CA GLU A 147 26.96 -17.71 11.80
C GLU A 147 26.51 -17.16 10.45
N LEU A 148 25.27 -16.68 10.40
CA LEU A 148 24.74 -15.88 9.31
C LEU A 148 24.49 -14.48 9.84
N HIS A 149 25.16 -13.50 9.26
CA HIS A 149 24.93 -12.08 9.55
C HIS A 149 24.06 -11.50 8.45
N PHE A 150 22.78 -11.34 8.75
CA PHE A 150 21.80 -10.76 7.86
C PHE A 150 21.69 -9.25 8.06
N THR A 151 21.31 -8.57 6.98
CA THR A 151 20.75 -7.23 7.00
C THR A 151 19.26 -7.29 6.67
N ALA A 152 18.46 -6.39 7.24
CA ALA A 152 17.05 -6.30 6.92
C ALA A 152 16.83 -6.06 5.42
N ALA A 153 16.11 -6.97 4.79
CA ALA A 153 15.68 -6.88 3.41
C ALA A 153 14.27 -6.27 3.32
N PRO A 154 13.91 -5.65 2.19
CA PRO A 154 12.53 -5.27 1.92
C PRO A 154 11.61 -6.51 1.94
N PRO A 155 10.34 -6.37 2.37
CA PRO A 155 9.40 -7.47 2.31
C PRO A 155 9.22 -8.05 0.91
N VAL A 156 9.47 -9.37 0.77
CA VAL A 156 9.11 -10.13 -0.43
C VAL A 156 7.61 -10.45 -0.36
N ARG A 157 6.78 -9.41 -0.35
CA ARG A 157 5.36 -9.56 -0.70
C ARG A 157 5.22 -9.34 -2.21
N PRO A 158 4.33 -10.07 -2.89
CA PRO A 158 4.02 -9.76 -4.27
C PRO A 158 3.59 -8.30 -4.35
N LYS A 159 4.19 -7.55 -5.27
CA LYS A 159 3.80 -6.18 -5.57
C LYS A 159 2.34 -6.20 -6.01
N ARG A 160 1.45 -5.56 -5.26
CA ARG A 160 0.01 -5.55 -5.53
C ARG A 160 -0.45 -4.12 -5.72
N ILE A 161 -1.29 -3.89 -6.72
CA ILE A 161 -1.83 -2.57 -7.01
C ILE A 161 -3.25 -2.67 -7.52
N SER A 162 -4.11 -1.76 -7.09
CA SER A 162 -5.47 -1.57 -7.59
C SER A 162 -5.57 -0.25 -8.35
N LEU A 163 -6.50 -0.20 -9.30
CA LEU A 163 -6.75 1.00 -10.11
C LEU A 163 -8.00 1.71 -9.60
N THR A 164 -7.90 3.01 -9.34
CA THR A 164 -9.02 3.87 -8.94
C THR A 164 -9.11 5.10 -9.82
N PHE A 165 -10.32 5.53 -10.15
CA PHE A 165 -10.57 6.65 -11.06
C PHE A 165 -11.44 7.70 -10.38
N ASP A 166 -10.91 8.89 -10.23
CA ASP A 166 -11.62 10.04 -9.67
C ASP A 166 -12.40 10.79 -10.75
N ASP A 167 -13.30 11.65 -10.28
CA ASP A 167 -14.12 12.59 -11.07
C ASP A 167 -15.21 12.01 -11.96
N ALA A 168 -15.42 10.70 -11.97
CA ALA A 168 -16.45 10.07 -12.80
C ALA A 168 -17.88 10.56 -12.46
N PRO A 169 -18.76 10.79 -13.44
CA PRO A 169 -18.44 10.99 -14.85
C PRO A 169 -17.89 12.42 -15.08
N ARG A 170 -16.78 12.56 -15.82
CA ARG A 170 -16.33 13.86 -16.34
C ARG A 170 -17.13 14.22 -17.59
N ALA A 171 -17.21 15.52 -17.91
CA ALA A 171 -17.87 16.01 -19.12
C ALA A 171 -17.17 15.54 -20.41
N ASP A 172 -17.82 15.79 -21.55
CA ASP A 172 -17.22 15.66 -22.88
C ASP A 172 -15.89 16.42 -22.96
N SER A 173 -14.96 15.85 -23.72
CA SER A 173 -13.65 16.41 -23.98
C SER A 173 -13.53 16.84 -25.45
N GLN A 174 -12.37 17.36 -25.86
CA GLN A 174 -12.11 17.66 -27.27
C GLN A 174 -12.01 16.38 -28.11
N ARG A 175 -11.64 15.25 -27.49
CA ARG A 175 -11.34 14.00 -28.20
C ARG A 175 -12.50 13.02 -28.19
N PHE A 176 -13.24 12.94 -27.08
CA PHE A 176 -14.27 11.93 -26.84
C PHE A 176 -15.51 12.57 -26.22
N SER A 177 -16.68 12.05 -26.61
CA SER A 177 -17.86 12.21 -25.75
C SER A 177 -17.65 11.42 -24.46
N GLY A 178 -18.39 11.78 -23.43
CA GLY A 178 -18.37 11.08 -22.15
C GLY A 178 -18.72 9.60 -22.30
N ILE A 179 -19.76 9.29 -23.09
CA ILE A 179 -20.16 7.91 -23.38
C ILE A 179 -19.04 7.14 -24.10
N GLU A 180 -18.39 7.75 -25.11
CA GLU A 180 -17.29 7.10 -25.81
C GLU A 180 -16.12 6.83 -24.87
N ARG A 181 -15.73 7.81 -24.05
CA ARG A 181 -14.65 7.62 -23.07
C ARG A 181 -14.97 6.51 -22.08
N THR A 182 -16.18 6.49 -21.52
CA THR A 182 -16.62 5.45 -20.59
C THR A 182 -16.57 4.06 -21.23
N GLN A 183 -17.07 3.91 -22.46
CA GLN A 183 -17.02 2.62 -23.16
C GLN A 183 -15.57 2.17 -23.41
N ARG A 184 -14.71 3.05 -23.91
CA ARG A 184 -13.29 2.75 -24.17
C ARG A 184 -12.56 2.30 -22.91
N LEU A 185 -12.80 2.98 -21.79
CA LEU A 185 -12.16 2.65 -20.53
C LEU A 185 -12.61 1.27 -20.02
N ILE A 186 -13.91 0.97 -20.09
CA ILE A 186 -14.43 -0.36 -19.74
C ILE A 186 -13.83 -1.44 -20.63
N ASP A 187 -13.87 -1.25 -21.96
CA ASP A 187 -13.35 -2.22 -22.93
C ASP A 187 -11.85 -2.49 -22.70
N ALA A 188 -11.07 -1.45 -22.40
CA ALA A 188 -9.64 -1.57 -22.16
C ALA A 188 -9.32 -2.27 -20.82
N LEU A 189 -10.10 -2.01 -19.76
CA LEU A 189 -9.97 -2.71 -18.48
C LEU A 189 -10.34 -4.20 -18.63
N GLU A 190 -11.42 -4.51 -19.36
CA GLU A 190 -11.85 -5.88 -19.65
C GLU A 190 -10.81 -6.61 -20.51
N ALA A 191 -10.37 -6.02 -21.61
CA ALA A 191 -9.38 -6.62 -22.51
C ALA A 191 -8.02 -6.86 -21.84
N ALA A 192 -7.70 -6.08 -20.79
CA ALA A 192 -6.50 -6.25 -20.00
C ALA A 192 -6.73 -7.16 -18.78
N ASP A 193 -7.87 -7.84 -18.63
CA ASP A 193 -8.20 -8.71 -17.49
C ASP A 193 -7.98 -8.01 -16.13
N VAL A 194 -8.42 -6.75 -16.02
CA VAL A 194 -8.33 -5.99 -14.78
C VAL A 194 -9.49 -6.40 -13.86
N PRO A 195 -9.20 -6.82 -12.60
CA PRO A 195 -10.25 -7.02 -11.60
C PRO A 195 -11.08 -5.75 -11.37
N PRO A 196 -12.22 -5.82 -10.66
CA PRO A 196 -13.05 -4.65 -10.41
C PRO A 196 -12.28 -3.43 -9.89
N ALA A 197 -12.18 -2.39 -10.73
CA ALA A 197 -11.70 -1.06 -10.39
C ALA A 197 -12.76 -0.28 -9.59
N LEU A 198 -12.35 0.84 -8.97
CA LEU A 198 -13.23 1.72 -8.21
C LEU A 198 -13.28 3.12 -8.83
N PHE A 199 -14.49 3.59 -9.13
CA PHE A 199 -14.75 4.92 -9.66
C PHE A 199 -15.33 5.82 -8.57
N PHE A 200 -14.58 6.83 -8.15
CA PHE A 200 -15.03 7.82 -7.18
C PHE A 200 -15.84 8.90 -7.91
N SER A 201 -17.14 8.94 -7.60
CA SER A 201 -18.08 9.70 -8.40
C SER A 201 -18.50 11.02 -7.76
N ARG A 202 -18.47 12.07 -8.59
CA ARG A 202 -19.02 13.39 -8.24
C ARG A 202 -20.48 13.44 -8.63
N SER A 203 -21.35 13.56 -7.63
CA SER A 203 -22.78 13.41 -7.87
C SER A 203 -23.45 14.58 -8.62
N LYS A 204 -22.73 15.70 -8.82
CA LYS A 204 -23.17 16.81 -9.67
C LYS A 204 -23.13 16.46 -11.16
N GLY A 205 -22.22 15.58 -11.57
CA GLY A 205 -22.13 15.08 -12.95
C GLY A 205 -23.19 14.03 -13.31
N ILE A 206 -24.03 13.61 -12.36
CA ILE A 206 -25.05 12.58 -12.58
C ILE A 206 -26.36 13.24 -13.04
N ASP A 207 -26.35 13.70 -14.28
CA ASP A 207 -27.55 14.01 -15.06
C ASP A 207 -28.07 12.74 -15.77
N VAL A 208 -28.86 12.86 -16.84
CA VAL A 208 -29.41 11.71 -17.57
C VAL A 208 -28.29 10.89 -18.22
N GLU A 209 -27.30 11.53 -18.84
CA GLU A 209 -26.18 10.83 -19.46
C GLU A 209 -25.21 10.30 -18.38
N GLY A 210 -24.94 11.12 -17.37
CA GLY A 210 -24.11 10.73 -16.24
C GLY A 210 -24.65 9.50 -15.50
N ASP A 211 -25.96 9.41 -15.25
CA ASP A 211 -26.57 8.19 -14.67
C ASP A 211 -26.38 6.97 -15.57
N ALA A 212 -26.55 7.12 -16.89
CA ALA A 212 -26.31 6.05 -17.84
C ALA A 212 -24.86 5.55 -17.78
N ARG A 213 -23.88 6.47 -17.74
CA ARG A 213 -22.45 6.14 -17.67
C ARG A 213 -22.05 5.48 -16.35
N MET A 214 -22.58 5.97 -15.23
CA MET A 214 -22.36 5.31 -13.94
C MET A 214 -22.97 3.91 -13.89
N ARG A 215 -24.11 3.68 -14.56
CA ARG A 215 -24.66 2.32 -14.74
C ARG A 215 -23.78 1.45 -15.61
N MET A 216 -23.13 2.00 -16.65
CA MET A 216 -22.18 1.23 -17.47
C MET A 216 -21.05 0.68 -16.61
N TYR A 217 -20.40 1.52 -15.79
CA TYR A 217 -19.35 1.04 -14.87
C TYR A 217 -19.88 0.00 -13.88
N SER A 218 -21.06 0.24 -13.29
CA SER A 218 -21.67 -0.69 -12.34
C SER A 218 -22.04 -2.05 -12.98
N LEU A 219 -22.57 -2.04 -14.20
CA LEU A 219 -22.92 -3.25 -14.96
C LEU A 219 -21.68 -4.01 -15.46
N ALA A 220 -20.58 -3.31 -15.73
CA ALA A 220 -19.27 -3.91 -16.01
C ALA A 220 -18.61 -4.52 -14.75
N GLY A 221 -19.25 -4.40 -13.57
CA GLY A 221 -18.75 -4.98 -12.32
C GLY A 221 -17.80 -4.07 -11.54
N HIS A 222 -17.59 -2.83 -11.96
CA HIS A 222 -16.75 -1.87 -11.23
C HIS A 222 -17.51 -1.20 -10.09
N TYR A 223 -16.79 -0.83 -9.03
CA TYR A 223 -17.35 -0.22 -7.84
C TYR A 223 -17.57 1.28 -8.01
N ILE A 224 -18.58 1.81 -7.32
CA ILE A 224 -18.84 3.25 -7.26
C ILE A 224 -18.61 3.78 -5.84
N GLY A 225 -17.66 4.70 -5.69
CA GLY A 225 -17.37 5.40 -4.45
C GLY A 225 -17.91 6.84 -4.45
N ASN A 226 -17.91 7.48 -3.28
CA ASN A 226 -18.37 8.88 -3.13
C ASN A 226 -17.19 9.86 -3.25
N HIS A 227 -17.33 10.86 -4.13
CA HIS A 227 -16.36 11.94 -4.35
C HIS A 227 -16.97 13.34 -4.17
N SER A 228 -17.92 13.42 -3.24
CA SER A 228 -18.74 14.60 -2.93
C SER A 228 -19.65 15.05 -4.08
N HIS A 229 -20.46 16.08 -3.83
CA HIS A 229 -21.37 16.61 -4.83
C HIS A 229 -20.67 17.67 -5.67
N THR A 230 -20.07 18.68 -5.03
CA THR A 230 -19.53 19.86 -5.72
C THR A 230 -18.03 19.80 -6.00
N HIS A 231 -17.33 18.78 -5.50
CA HIS A 231 -15.88 18.62 -5.63
C HIS A 231 -15.11 19.87 -5.17
N GLN A 232 -15.53 20.42 -4.03
CA GLN A 232 -14.88 21.56 -3.40
C GLN A 232 -13.97 21.11 -2.27
N ARG A 233 -13.00 21.97 -1.93
CA ARG A 233 -12.14 21.80 -0.76
C ARG A 233 -12.90 22.14 0.53
N PRO A 234 -12.59 21.49 1.67
CA PRO A 234 -13.15 21.89 2.96
C PRO A 234 -12.91 23.35 3.30
N ALA A 235 -11.73 23.88 2.97
CA ALA A 235 -11.38 25.29 3.21
C ALA A 235 -12.30 26.30 2.50
N ARG A 236 -13.03 25.88 1.45
CA ARG A 236 -13.97 26.74 0.73
C ARG A 236 -15.40 26.65 1.29
N LEU A 237 -15.83 25.46 1.71
CA LEU A 237 -17.20 25.23 2.18
C LEU A 237 -17.35 25.42 3.70
N GLY A 238 -16.30 25.17 4.47
CA GLY A 238 -16.41 24.86 5.90
C GLY A 238 -16.81 23.41 6.13
N ALA A 239 -16.44 22.85 7.29
CA ALA A 239 -16.55 21.41 7.57
C ALA A 239 -18.01 20.90 7.55
N GLU A 240 -18.96 21.67 8.09
CA GLU A 240 -20.36 21.28 8.16
C GLU A 240 -20.99 21.23 6.76
N ALA A 241 -20.80 22.27 5.96
CA ALA A 241 -21.32 22.33 4.60
C ALA A 241 -20.63 21.30 3.68
N TYR A 242 -19.35 21.01 3.92
CA TYR A 242 -18.65 19.94 3.24
C TYR A 242 -19.27 18.57 3.55
N LEU A 243 -19.54 18.25 4.82
CA LEU A 243 -20.20 16.97 5.17
C LEU A 243 -21.62 16.87 4.61
N GLU A 244 -22.34 17.99 4.47
CA GLU A 244 -23.62 18.00 3.78
C GLU A 244 -23.47 17.74 2.27
N ASP A 245 -22.45 18.33 1.64
CA ASP A 245 -22.11 18.06 0.23
C ASP A 245 -21.83 16.56 -0.01
N VAL A 246 -21.18 15.88 0.94
CA VAL A 246 -20.99 14.42 0.92
C VAL A 246 -22.31 13.65 0.98
N LYS A 247 -23.27 14.08 1.81
CA LYS A 247 -24.60 13.43 1.90
C LYS A 247 -25.42 13.60 0.64
N ILE A 248 -25.40 14.78 0.03
CA ILE A 248 -26.06 15.02 -1.26
C ILE A 248 -25.54 14.02 -2.31
N ALA A 249 -24.24 13.72 -2.28
CA ALA A 249 -23.68 12.69 -3.12
C ALA A 249 -24.10 11.27 -2.72
N HIS A 250 -24.11 10.95 -1.42
CA HIS A 250 -24.59 9.66 -0.93
C HIS A 250 -26.00 9.33 -1.47
N ASP A 251 -26.95 10.25 -1.32
CA ASP A 251 -28.35 10.06 -1.73
C ASP A 251 -28.50 9.75 -3.23
N LYS A 252 -27.59 10.27 -4.05
CA LYS A 252 -27.57 10.00 -5.49
C LYS A 252 -26.86 8.68 -5.83
N LEU A 253 -25.79 8.33 -5.11
CA LEU A 253 -24.89 7.23 -5.47
C LEU A 253 -25.34 5.88 -4.91
N VAL A 254 -26.01 5.85 -3.75
CA VAL A 254 -26.40 4.61 -3.05
C VAL A 254 -27.31 3.68 -3.86
N ARG A 255 -27.93 4.21 -4.94
CA ARG A 255 -28.80 3.45 -5.84
C ARG A 255 -28.05 2.49 -6.78
N TYR A 256 -26.75 2.67 -6.97
CA TYR A 256 -25.98 1.78 -7.86
C TYR A 256 -25.68 0.46 -7.14
N PRO A 257 -25.94 -0.72 -7.75
CA PRO A 257 -25.74 -2.01 -7.10
C PRO A 257 -24.31 -2.25 -6.58
N THR A 258 -23.31 -1.66 -7.25
CA THR A 258 -21.89 -1.77 -6.88
C THR A 258 -21.40 -0.58 -6.04
N PHE A 259 -22.30 0.22 -5.46
CA PHE A 259 -21.93 1.29 -4.56
C PHE A 259 -21.25 0.74 -3.29
N VAL A 260 -20.16 1.38 -2.89
CA VAL A 260 -19.40 1.05 -1.68
C VAL A 260 -19.21 2.31 -0.82
N PRO A 261 -19.27 2.21 0.53
CA PRO A 261 -19.12 3.36 1.42
C PRO A 261 -17.66 3.76 1.61
N LEU A 262 -16.93 3.94 0.49
CA LEU A 262 -15.62 4.56 0.44
C LEU A 262 -15.77 6.01 -0.02
N TYR A 263 -15.09 6.91 0.68
CA TYR A 263 -15.09 8.35 0.37
C TYR A 263 -13.68 8.83 0.03
N ARG A 264 -13.51 9.38 -1.16
CA ARG A 264 -12.27 10.05 -1.60
C ARG A 264 -12.47 11.55 -1.46
N TYR A 265 -11.59 12.21 -0.72
CA TYR A 265 -11.62 13.67 -0.59
C TYR A 265 -11.22 14.32 -1.92
N PRO A 266 -12.01 15.26 -2.47
CA PRO A 266 -11.55 16.13 -3.55
C PRO A 266 -10.19 16.73 -3.24
N PHE A 267 -9.27 16.67 -4.21
CA PHE A 267 -7.89 17.14 -4.08
C PHE A 267 -7.07 16.47 -2.96
N LEU A 268 -7.51 15.30 -2.49
CA LEU A 268 -6.94 14.60 -1.33
C LEU A 268 -6.88 15.50 -0.06
N ASP A 269 -7.75 16.52 -0.01
CA ASP A 269 -7.73 17.57 1.01
C ASP A 269 -8.60 17.12 2.21
N GLU A 270 -7.98 16.39 3.13
CA GLU A 270 -8.59 15.97 4.40
C GLU A 270 -8.80 17.13 5.39
N GLY A 271 -8.39 18.36 5.05
CA GLY A 271 -8.35 19.51 5.96
C GLY A 271 -6.91 19.97 6.22
N ARG A 272 -6.71 21.30 6.27
CA ARG A 272 -5.38 21.94 6.34
C ARG A 272 -4.92 22.25 7.77
N ASP A 273 -5.75 21.93 8.74
CA ASP A 273 -5.48 22.03 10.17
C ASP A 273 -6.07 20.81 10.90
N VAL A 274 -5.55 20.52 12.08
CA VAL A 274 -5.92 19.34 12.87
C VAL A 274 -7.40 19.33 13.24
N GLU A 275 -7.97 20.48 13.60
CA GLU A 275 -9.37 20.58 14.02
C GLU A 275 -10.31 20.23 12.86
N THR A 276 -10.10 20.85 11.70
CA THR A 276 -10.89 20.57 10.49
C THR A 276 -10.73 19.10 10.09
N ARG A 277 -9.49 18.58 10.07
CA ARG A 277 -9.21 17.19 9.70
C ARG A 277 -9.96 16.19 10.58
N ASP A 278 -9.84 16.35 11.89
CA ASP A 278 -10.46 15.41 12.84
C ASP A 278 -11.99 15.50 12.82
N ARG A 279 -12.52 16.72 12.62
CA ARG A 279 -13.95 16.95 12.44
C ARG A 279 -14.48 16.25 11.19
N LEU A 280 -13.77 16.33 10.06
CA LEU A 280 -14.16 15.67 8.82
C LEU A 280 -14.06 14.15 8.91
N ARG A 281 -12.95 13.62 9.44
CA ARG A 281 -12.77 12.17 9.67
C ARG A 281 -13.89 11.61 10.56
N THR A 282 -14.20 12.29 11.66
CA THR A 282 -15.30 11.92 12.57
C THR A 282 -16.65 12.00 11.87
N GLY A 283 -16.89 13.07 11.10
CA GLY A 283 -18.14 13.27 10.36
C GLY A 283 -18.38 12.17 9.34
N LEU A 284 -17.37 11.83 8.54
CA LEU A 284 -17.44 10.76 7.54
C LEU A 284 -17.65 9.39 8.19
N ALA A 285 -16.95 9.09 9.28
CA ALA A 285 -17.15 7.84 10.02
C ALA A 285 -18.58 7.71 10.55
N ARG A 286 -19.19 8.80 11.05
CA ARG A 286 -20.60 8.82 11.48
C ARG A 286 -21.59 8.62 10.33
N LEU A 287 -21.20 8.99 9.11
CA LEU A 287 -21.96 8.70 7.89
C LEU A 287 -21.72 7.27 7.36
N GLY A 288 -20.91 6.46 8.06
CA GLY A 288 -20.59 5.10 7.67
C GLY A 288 -19.51 5.00 6.59
N TYR A 289 -18.81 6.09 6.28
CA TYR A 289 -17.75 6.10 5.27
C TYR A 289 -16.39 5.74 5.84
N SER A 290 -15.68 4.90 5.09
CA SER A 290 -14.23 4.71 5.22
C SER A 290 -13.50 5.65 4.26
N ASN A 291 -12.27 6.04 4.62
CA ASN A 291 -11.41 6.84 3.75
C ASN A 291 -10.99 5.99 2.54
N GLY A 292 -11.44 6.36 1.34
CA GLY A 292 -10.88 5.88 0.09
C GLY A 292 -9.56 6.57 -0.14
N TYR A 293 -8.50 6.24 0.61
CA TYR A 293 -7.18 6.84 0.45
C TYR A 293 -6.51 6.38 -0.85
N VAL A 294 -5.45 7.08 -1.26
CA VAL A 294 -4.50 6.62 -2.29
C VAL A 294 -3.19 6.25 -1.63
N THR A 295 -2.38 5.42 -2.27
CA THR A 295 -0.98 5.20 -1.87
C THR A 295 0.01 5.64 -2.93
N VAL A 296 -0.47 5.87 -4.16
CA VAL A 296 0.32 6.39 -5.28
C VAL A 296 -0.46 7.58 -5.84
N ASP A 297 0.11 8.77 -5.71
CA ASP A 297 -0.38 10.01 -6.32
C ASP A 297 0.37 10.28 -7.63
N ASN A 298 -0.23 11.06 -8.52
CA ASN A 298 0.34 11.55 -9.77
C ASN A 298 -0.55 12.63 -10.37
N TYR A 299 -0.05 13.32 -11.41
CA TYR A 299 -0.79 14.39 -12.09
C TYR A 299 -1.27 13.97 -13.50
N ASP A 300 -1.82 12.76 -13.66
CA ASP A 300 -2.44 12.31 -14.92
C ASP A 300 -3.50 13.31 -15.42
N TRP A 301 -4.26 13.91 -14.51
CA TRP A 301 -5.26 14.94 -14.78
C TRP A 301 -4.66 16.16 -15.49
N TYR A 302 -3.42 16.52 -15.16
CA TYR A 302 -2.76 17.67 -15.74
C TYR A 302 -2.18 17.34 -17.11
N MET A 303 -1.64 16.13 -17.29
CA MET A 303 -1.26 15.64 -18.61
C MET A 303 -2.45 15.61 -19.58
N ASP A 304 -3.64 15.16 -19.11
CA ASP A 304 -4.87 15.20 -19.90
C ASP A 304 -5.27 16.64 -20.21
N ASN A 305 -5.13 17.57 -19.26
CA ASN A 305 -5.39 18.98 -19.49
C ASN A 305 -4.51 19.54 -20.63
N LEU A 306 -3.21 19.23 -20.65
CA LEU A 306 -2.31 19.64 -21.72
C LEU A 306 -2.73 19.05 -23.08
N LEU A 307 -3.17 17.78 -23.13
CA LEU A 307 -3.76 17.20 -24.33
C LEU A 307 -5.01 17.96 -24.79
N GLN A 308 -5.94 18.26 -23.88
CA GLN A 308 -7.16 19.00 -24.22
C GLN A 308 -6.86 20.40 -24.77
N GLN A 309 -5.90 21.11 -24.16
CA GLN A 309 -5.47 22.43 -24.64
C GLN A 309 -4.84 22.35 -26.04
N ALA A 310 -3.99 21.35 -26.28
CA ALA A 310 -3.38 21.14 -27.59
C ALA A 310 -4.44 20.88 -28.68
N LEU A 311 -5.44 20.05 -28.38
CA LEU A 311 -6.56 19.76 -29.29
C LEU A 311 -7.44 20.99 -29.53
N GLU A 312 -7.79 21.72 -28.48
CA GLU A 312 -8.60 22.95 -28.58
C GLU A 312 -7.91 24.02 -29.45
N THR A 313 -6.59 24.11 -29.36
CA THR A 313 -5.78 25.06 -30.13
C THR A 313 -5.37 24.55 -31.52
N GLY A 314 -5.70 23.30 -31.86
CA GLY A 314 -5.46 22.69 -33.16
C GLY A 314 -4.01 22.26 -33.40
N HIS A 315 -3.26 21.95 -32.35
CA HIS A 315 -1.94 21.33 -32.47
C HIS A 315 -2.09 19.86 -32.91
N ALA A 316 -1.15 19.39 -33.73
CA ALA A 316 -1.03 17.96 -34.00
C ALA A 316 -0.51 17.25 -32.74
N VAL A 317 -0.98 16.03 -32.49
CA VAL A 317 -0.57 15.24 -31.31
C VAL A 317 0.11 13.95 -31.77
N ASP A 318 1.32 13.69 -31.29
CA ASP A 318 1.94 12.36 -31.41
C ASP A 318 1.39 11.45 -30.30
N TYR A 319 0.30 10.74 -30.60
CA TYR A 319 -0.33 9.83 -29.65
C TYR A 319 0.56 8.63 -29.27
N GLY A 320 1.42 8.16 -30.17
CA GLY A 320 2.34 7.05 -29.85
C GLY A 320 3.31 7.48 -28.76
N ARG A 321 3.98 8.62 -28.97
CA ARG A 321 4.94 9.16 -28.01
C ARG A 321 4.28 9.64 -26.72
N LEU A 322 3.08 10.22 -26.81
CA LEU A 322 2.30 10.62 -25.63
C LEU A 322 1.94 9.41 -24.76
N GLY A 323 1.55 8.29 -25.36
CA GLY A 323 1.28 7.04 -24.63
C GLY A 323 2.50 6.51 -23.90
N GLU A 324 3.67 6.47 -24.56
CA GLU A 324 4.93 6.05 -23.94
C GLU A 324 5.28 6.92 -22.72
N ILE A 325 5.17 8.25 -22.84
CA ILE A 325 5.47 9.17 -21.73
C ILE A 325 4.44 9.05 -20.63
N TYR A 326 3.14 8.97 -20.96
CA TYR A 326 2.09 8.80 -19.97
C TYR A 326 2.34 7.57 -19.09
N VAL A 327 2.58 6.41 -19.70
CA VAL A 327 2.88 5.17 -18.97
C VAL A 327 4.15 5.30 -18.14
N ASP A 328 5.22 5.88 -18.69
CA ASP A 328 6.47 6.07 -17.94
C ASP A 328 6.29 6.97 -16.72
N VAL A 329 5.56 8.09 -16.84
CA VAL A 329 5.26 8.99 -15.71
C VAL A 329 4.49 8.25 -14.61
N MET A 330 3.47 7.46 -14.97
CA MET A 330 2.72 6.67 -14.00
C MET A 330 3.60 5.63 -13.32
N MET A 331 4.45 4.92 -14.07
CA MET A 331 5.37 3.93 -13.52
C MET A 331 6.45 4.55 -12.65
N GLN A 332 6.92 5.77 -12.95
CA GLN A 332 7.82 6.52 -12.08
C GLN A 332 7.15 6.85 -10.74
N ALA A 333 5.89 7.28 -10.75
CA ALA A 333 5.11 7.50 -9.53
C ALA A 333 4.93 6.20 -8.73
N VAL A 334 4.54 5.09 -9.38
CA VAL A 334 4.43 3.78 -8.72
C VAL A 334 5.73 3.38 -8.03
N ARG A 335 6.87 3.45 -8.73
CA ARG A 335 8.18 3.14 -8.16
C ARG A 335 8.55 4.05 -7.00
N PHE A 336 8.25 5.34 -7.11
CA PHE A 336 8.57 6.32 -6.07
C PHE A 336 7.84 6.02 -4.76
N TYR A 337 6.52 5.82 -4.81
CA TYR A 337 5.75 5.54 -3.60
C TYR A 337 5.99 4.11 -3.06
N ASP A 338 6.25 3.13 -3.93
CA ASP A 338 6.71 1.80 -3.52
C ASP A 338 8.05 1.89 -2.77
N ALA A 339 9.01 2.70 -3.25
CA ALA A 339 10.27 2.92 -2.56
C ALA A 339 10.08 3.57 -1.19
N ILE A 340 9.19 4.57 -1.05
CA ILE A 340 8.89 5.15 0.28
C ILE A 340 8.31 4.08 1.22
N ALA A 341 7.36 3.27 0.74
CA ALA A 341 6.74 2.23 1.55
C ALA A 341 7.78 1.19 2.02
N ASN A 342 8.65 0.71 1.12
CA ASN A 342 9.65 -0.30 1.43
C ASN A 342 10.81 0.24 2.27
N ASP A 343 11.39 1.38 1.87
CA ASP A 343 12.64 1.88 2.45
C ASP A 343 12.42 2.60 3.78
N ARG A 344 11.31 3.36 3.88
CA ARG A 344 11.03 4.21 5.05
C ARG A 344 10.07 3.56 6.02
N LEU A 345 9.07 2.82 5.53
CA LEU A 345 8.03 2.26 6.37
C LEU A 345 8.21 0.76 6.65
N ARG A 346 9.11 0.09 5.91
CA ARG A 346 9.26 -1.38 5.90
C ARG A 346 7.91 -2.09 5.64
N LEU A 347 7.09 -1.49 4.77
CA LEU A 347 5.80 -2.01 4.34
C LEU A 347 5.84 -2.38 2.86
N ALA A 348 5.03 -3.36 2.49
CA ALA A 348 4.68 -3.64 1.09
C ALA A 348 3.15 -3.65 0.99
N PRO A 349 2.52 -2.46 0.96
CA PRO A 349 1.07 -2.36 0.94
C PRO A 349 0.53 -2.85 -0.41
N ALA A 350 -0.71 -3.32 -0.41
CA ALA A 350 -1.50 -3.23 -1.63
C ALA A 350 -1.67 -1.75 -2.01
N HIS A 351 -1.02 -1.35 -3.11
CA HIS A 351 -1.09 0.02 -3.57
C HIS A 351 -2.48 0.33 -4.17
N VAL A 352 -2.93 1.55 -3.98
CA VAL A 352 -4.10 2.17 -4.60
C VAL A 352 -3.59 3.29 -5.49
N LEU A 353 -3.66 3.09 -6.81
CA LEU A 353 -3.26 4.07 -7.81
C LEU A 353 -4.39 5.07 -8.05
N LEU A 354 -4.08 6.36 -7.89
CA LEU A 354 -4.96 7.44 -8.33
C LEU A 354 -4.87 7.61 -9.85
N LEU A 355 -6.00 7.61 -10.52
CA LEU A 355 -6.18 8.07 -11.90
C LEU A 355 -7.45 8.91 -11.95
N HIS A 356 -7.71 9.59 -13.06
CA HIS A 356 -8.98 10.28 -13.31
C HIS A 356 -9.70 9.68 -14.51
N GLU A 357 -11.04 9.79 -14.56
CA GLU A 357 -11.86 9.37 -15.71
C GLU A 357 -11.63 10.30 -16.92
N ASN A 358 -10.47 10.21 -17.55
CA ASN A 358 -9.97 11.14 -18.56
C ASN A 358 -9.56 10.43 -19.86
N ASP A 359 -9.22 11.20 -20.89
CA ASP A 359 -8.99 10.63 -22.22
C ASP A 359 -7.68 9.85 -22.28
N LEU A 360 -6.65 10.28 -21.54
CA LEU A 360 -5.38 9.55 -21.45
C LEU A 360 -5.56 8.18 -20.81
N ALA A 361 -6.32 8.07 -19.72
CA ALA A 361 -6.68 6.80 -19.12
C ALA A 361 -7.43 5.92 -20.11
N ALA A 362 -8.44 6.46 -20.81
CA ALA A 362 -9.20 5.69 -21.80
C ALA A 362 -8.38 5.28 -23.04
N LEU A 363 -7.29 5.99 -23.35
CA LEU A 363 -6.37 5.65 -24.43
C LEU A 363 -5.34 4.60 -24.02
N TYR A 364 -4.78 4.69 -22.80
CA TYR A 364 -3.53 4.02 -22.43
C TYR A 364 -3.62 3.13 -21.18
N ILE A 365 -4.80 2.91 -20.59
CA ILE A 365 -4.90 2.04 -19.40
C ILE A 365 -4.39 0.62 -19.66
N GLY A 366 -4.61 0.08 -20.86
CA GLY A 366 -4.11 -1.25 -21.24
C GLY A 366 -2.58 -1.29 -21.25
N ASP A 367 -1.93 -0.25 -21.80
CA ASP A 367 -0.48 -0.13 -21.84
C ASP A 367 0.10 0.03 -20.42
N LEU A 368 -0.56 0.81 -19.56
CA LEU A 368 -0.18 0.97 -18.17
C LEU A 368 -0.29 -0.35 -17.39
N VAL A 369 -1.37 -1.11 -17.57
CA VAL A 369 -1.55 -2.43 -16.96
C VAL A 369 -0.45 -3.40 -17.42
N ASN A 370 -0.10 -3.38 -18.70
CA ASN A 370 1.00 -4.20 -19.23
C ASN A 370 2.35 -3.79 -18.61
N ALA A 371 2.63 -2.49 -18.49
CA ALA A 371 3.85 -2.01 -17.86
C ALA A 371 3.95 -2.41 -16.38
N LEU A 372 2.85 -2.29 -15.62
CA LEU A 372 2.76 -2.77 -14.24
C LEU A 372 3.09 -4.26 -14.14
N ARG A 373 2.43 -5.10 -14.95
CA ARG A 373 2.68 -6.55 -14.95
C ARG A 373 4.11 -6.91 -15.33
N ASN A 374 4.69 -6.20 -16.30
CA ASN A 374 6.08 -6.39 -16.72
C ASN A 374 7.08 -6.06 -15.60
N GLU A 375 6.73 -5.15 -14.67
CA GLU A 375 7.52 -4.84 -13.46
C GLU A 375 7.12 -5.70 -12.24
N GLY A 376 6.37 -6.78 -12.46
CA GLY A 376 6.03 -7.77 -11.44
C GLY A 376 4.82 -7.40 -10.56
N TRP A 377 4.05 -6.37 -10.94
CA TRP A 377 2.84 -6.00 -10.21
C TRP A 377 1.69 -6.93 -10.55
N THR A 378 1.01 -7.43 -9.52
CA THR A 378 -0.30 -8.06 -9.61
C THR A 378 -1.36 -6.97 -9.51
N ILE A 379 -2.19 -6.86 -10.55
CA ILE A 379 -3.37 -6.01 -10.48
C ILE A 379 -4.45 -6.74 -9.67
N ILE A 380 -4.91 -6.12 -8.60
CA ILE A 380 -5.88 -6.73 -7.65
C ILE A 380 -7.22 -5.96 -7.65
N ASP A 381 -8.25 -6.59 -7.12
CA ASP A 381 -9.56 -5.96 -6.87
C ASP A 381 -9.39 -4.72 -5.98
N ALA A 382 -10.09 -3.64 -6.31
CA ALA A 382 -9.97 -2.38 -5.58
C ALA A 382 -10.34 -2.50 -4.09
N LEU A 383 -11.35 -3.31 -3.74
CA LEU A 383 -11.73 -3.52 -2.35
C LEU A 383 -10.74 -4.39 -1.58
N GLU A 384 -10.03 -5.30 -2.26
CA GLU A 384 -8.93 -6.04 -1.64
C GLU A 384 -7.83 -5.08 -1.17
N ALA A 385 -7.50 -4.06 -1.97
CA ALA A 385 -6.50 -3.07 -1.58
C ALA A 385 -6.88 -2.26 -0.34
N TYR A 386 -8.18 -2.01 -0.12
CA TYR A 386 -8.68 -1.34 1.08
C TYR A 386 -8.81 -2.25 2.32
N GLN A 387 -8.57 -3.56 2.17
CA GLN A 387 -8.45 -4.51 3.29
C GLN A 387 -7.01 -4.66 3.78
N ASP A 388 -6.03 -4.03 3.11
CA ASP A 388 -4.63 -4.07 3.50
C ASP A 388 -4.41 -3.47 4.90
N PRO A 389 -3.49 -4.02 5.72
CA PRO A 389 -3.19 -3.48 7.05
C PRO A 389 -2.84 -1.99 7.10
N ILE A 390 -2.36 -1.39 5.99
CA ILE A 390 -2.13 0.05 5.91
C ILE A 390 -3.42 0.88 6.10
N ALA A 391 -4.61 0.33 5.82
CA ALA A 391 -5.89 1.00 6.00
C ALA A 391 -6.09 1.47 7.45
N SER A 392 -5.68 0.62 8.41
CA SER A 392 -5.76 0.87 9.85
C SER A 392 -4.68 1.83 10.36
N LYS A 393 -3.64 2.10 9.56
CA LYS A 393 -2.59 3.08 9.88
C LYS A 393 -3.06 4.47 9.45
N VAL A 394 -3.95 5.08 10.23
CA VAL A 394 -4.42 6.45 9.98
C VAL A 394 -3.37 7.44 10.47
N PRO A 395 -2.69 8.20 9.59
CA PRO A 395 -1.60 9.07 10.01
C PRO A 395 -2.13 10.32 10.72
N ASP A 396 -1.45 10.72 11.79
CA ASP A 396 -1.70 11.95 12.51
C ASP A 396 -0.89 13.11 11.90
N THR A 397 -1.24 13.47 10.66
CA THR A 397 -0.67 14.61 9.95
C THR A 397 -1.74 15.38 9.17
N VAL A 398 -1.41 16.61 8.77
CA VAL A 398 -2.15 17.38 7.77
C VAL A 398 -1.54 17.23 6.36
N PHE A 399 -0.41 16.54 6.23
CA PHE A 399 0.23 16.21 4.96
C PHE A 399 -0.43 14.98 4.31
N ASN A 400 -1.71 15.11 3.94
CA ASN A 400 -2.50 14.02 3.36
C ASN A 400 -2.59 14.09 1.82
N GLY A 401 -2.11 15.20 1.23
CA GLY A 401 -2.22 15.47 -0.20
C GLY A 401 -1.52 14.44 -1.09
N GLN A 402 -0.44 13.80 -0.61
CA GLN A 402 0.36 12.85 -1.39
C GLN A 402 0.00 11.38 -1.05
N GLY A 403 -1.19 11.17 -0.50
CA GLY A 403 -1.68 9.85 -0.13
C GLY A 403 -1.11 9.29 1.17
N ARG A 404 -1.55 8.06 1.48
CA ARG A 404 -1.38 7.38 2.77
C ARG A 404 0.08 7.06 3.08
N VAL A 405 0.84 6.61 2.08
CA VAL A 405 2.26 6.23 2.27
C VAL A 405 3.09 7.45 2.65
N ALA A 406 2.97 8.54 1.89
CA ALA A 406 3.66 9.79 2.19
C ALA A 406 3.20 10.40 3.52
N ALA A 407 1.90 10.39 3.81
CA ALA A 407 1.37 10.88 5.08
C ALA A 407 1.90 10.12 6.31
N ILE A 408 2.02 8.79 6.23
CA ILE A 408 2.63 7.98 7.30
C ILE A 408 4.12 8.31 7.43
N ALA A 409 4.85 8.40 6.31
CA ALA A 409 6.28 8.70 6.32
C ALA A 409 6.58 10.09 6.90
N GLU A 410 5.75 11.09 6.60
CA GLU A 410 5.86 12.44 7.17
C GLU A 410 5.60 12.43 8.67
N ALA A 411 4.57 11.72 9.13
CA ALA A 411 4.28 11.56 10.55
C ALA A 411 5.41 10.85 11.32
N GLN A 412 6.24 10.06 10.63
CA GLN A 412 7.46 9.42 11.16
C GLN A 412 8.72 10.28 11.01
N GLY A 413 8.59 11.54 10.55
CA GLY A 413 9.68 12.50 10.49
C GLY A 413 10.40 12.59 9.15
N THR A 414 9.92 11.93 8.09
CA THR A 414 10.51 12.08 6.74
C THR A 414 10.21 13.49 6.20
N PRO A 415 11.21 14.24 5.69
CA PRO A 415 10.99 15.57 5.16
C PRO A 415 10.03 15.56 3.96
N ARG A 416 9.04 16.49 3.95
CA ARG A 416 8.02 16.59 2.88
C ARG A 416 8.58 16.66 1.45
N ARG A 417 9.73 17.32 1.26
CA ARG A 417 10.39 17.41 -0.05
C ARG A 417 10.83 16.06 -0.62
N ASP A 418 11.00 15.05 0.23
CA ASP A 418 11.39 13.70 -0.15
C ASP A 418 10.16 12.80 -0.38
N LEU A 419 8.96 13.35 -0.26
CA LEU A 419 7.67 12.63 -0.27
C LEU A 419 6.74 13.08 -1.40
N VAL A 420 7.23 13.91 -2.32
CA VAL A 420 6.50 14.40 -3.50
C VAL A 420 7.33 14.03 -4.72
N HIS A 421 6.74 13.31 -5.68
CA HIS A 421 7.47 12.95 -6.89
C HIS A 421 7.79 14.21 -7.72
N PRO A 422 8.98 14.35 -8.35
CA PRO A 422 9.31 15.56 -9.13
C PRO A 422 8.38 15.86 -10.32
N LEU A 423 7.64 14.87 -10.82
CA LEU A 423 6.64 15.03 -11.88
C LEU A 423 5.22 15.28 -11.35
N GLU A 424 5.03 15.37 -10.04
CA GLU A 424 3.86 16.00 -9.42
C GLU A 424 4.04 17.53 -9.37
N ASP A 425 4.50 18.08 -10.49
CA ASP A 425 4.74 19.50 -10.74
C ASP A 425 4.32 19.82 -12.17
N GLU A 426 3.40 20.78 -12.29
CA GLU A 426 2.81 21.18 -13.57
C GLU A 426 3.88 21.62 -14.57
N GLN A 427 4.84 22.45 -14.14
CA GLN A 427 5.89 22.96 -15.03
C GLN A 427 6.87 21.88 -15.46
N ALA A 428 7.12 20.87 -14.60
CA ALA A 428 7.95 19.73 -14.97
C ALA A 428 7.28 18.89 -16.06
N LEU A 429 5.96 18.67 -15.98
CA LEU A 429 5.20 17.96 -17.00
C LEU A 429 5.10 18.74 -18.31
N GLU A 430 4.88 20.06 -18.26
CA GLU A 430 4.93 20.93 -19.45
C GLU A 430 6.28 20.77 -20.16
N ARG A 431 7.40 20.97 -19.45
CA ARG A 431 8.75 20.81 -20.01
C ARG A 431 8.99 19.41 -20.56
N LEU A 432 8.49 18.37 -19.89
CA LEU A 432 8.65 16.99 -20.34
C LEU A 432 7.96 16.75 -21.69
N LEU A 433 6.71 17.19 -21.84
CA LEU A 433 5.98 17.03 -23.09
C LEU A 433 6.52 17.94 -24.21
N GLU A 434 6.96 19.15 -23.89
CA GLU A 434 7.63 20.06 -24.82
C GLU A 434 8.95 19.48 -25.34
N THR A 435 9.82 18.97 -24.44
CA THR A 435 11.14 18.43 -24.82
C THR A 435 11.03 17.15 -25.66
N ASN A 436 9.89 16.47 -25.60
CA ASN A 436 9.61 15.29 -26.41
C ASN A 436 8.76 15.60 -27.66
N ASP A 437 8.56 16.88 -27.99
CA ASP A 437 7.82 17.34 -29.17
C ASP A 437 6.41 16.70 -29.32
N ILE A 438 5.71 16.47 -28.20
CA ILE A 438 4.43 15.77 -28.19
C ILE A 438 3.33 16.53 -28.95
N PHE A 439 3.35 17.86 -28.80
CA PHE A 439 2.39 18.75 -29.43
C PHE A 439 3.10 19.50 -30.57
N GLY A 440 2.92 18.97 -31.79
CA GLY A 440 3.49 19.53 -33.01
C GLY A 440 2.84 20.85 -33.43
N THR A 441 3.37 21.49 -34.48
CA THR A 441 2.87 22.79 -34.95
C THR A 441 1.37 22.79 -35.24
N ARG A 442 0.70 23.92 -34.96
CA ARG A 442 -0.71 24.13 -35.26
C ARG A 442 -0.99 23.78 -36.72
N ALA A 443 -2.00 22.93 -36.96
CA ALA A 443 -2.47 22.68 -38.31
C ALA A 443 -2.87 24.04 -38.92
N GLN A 444 -2.18 24.48 -39.98
CA GLN A 444 -2.48 25.75 -40.62
C GLN A 444 -3.97 25.75 -40.98
N GLU A 445 -4.70 26.82 -40.60
CA GLU A 445 -6.02 27.07 -41.14
C GLU A 445 -5.91 26.90 -42.65
N VAL A 446 -6.63 25.92 -43.21
CA VAL A 446 -6.82 25.83 -44.64
C VAL A 446 -7.49 27.15 -45.01
N ILE A 447 -6.69 28.09 -45.50
CA ILE A 447 -7.17 29.33 -46.10
C ILE A 447 -8.06 28.87 -47.24
N LYS A 448 -9.37 28.86 -47.00
CA LYS A 448 -10.37 28.78 -48.05
C LYS A 448 -10.22 30.06 -48.87
N TYR A 449 -9.36 30.02 -49.89
CA TYR A 449 -9.33 31.07 -50.89
C TYR A 449 -10.69 31.07 -51.61
N PRO A 450 -11.32 32.25 -51.77
CA PRO A 450 -12.57 32.36 -52.49
C PRO A 450 -12.28 32.43 -54.00
N LYS A 451 -12.75 31.44 -54.75
CA LYS A 451 -13.68 31.58 -55.89
C LYS A 451 -13.91 30.25 -56.59
#